data_AF-A0A1H7PIV3-F1
#
_entry.id   AF-A0A1H7PIV3-F1
#
_cell.length_a   1.000
_cell.length_b   1.000
_cell.length_c   1.000
_cell.angle_alpha   90.00
_cell.angle_beta   90.00
_cell.angle_gamma   90.00
#
_symmetry.space_group_name_H-M   'P 1'
#
loop_
_entity.id
_entity.type
_entity.pdbx_description
1 polymer ?
#
loop_
_entity_poly.entity_id
_entity_poly.type
_entity_poly.pdbx_seq_one_letter_code
_entity_poly.pdbx_strand_id
1 'polypeptide(L)'
;MCSFSAMNTMSPIHAAREYVLEAVQRPALASSLPESTKAKVRHSNIWLNQFKRVGDLFAYLKRFSADKQDETYLEMHALGLQTFEDIVEPFEKRFGDWVGDRMRASDFVIGETYSAHDILIFSANYDTRAGGMFVIESAGQPTAVVIKATLSGGRYANEWLERGRRLKYFLKSKTLKDGSVQFGEHFKPNAAILNVPSLPVLAFVRQTSNDGFVYAGAFANQQMHEEADGAKWFELVLTTSDEVIADAGYLQQELQGLVAQASTRSRQQRLERLAKAPKKPKTIRTISTAYVRNPDVVAEVLFRSEGCCEGCKKPAPFVSKATGDPYLEVHHITPLAQGGDDTVDNAWALCPNCHREKHFG
;
A
#
# COMPACT_ATOMS: atom_id res chain seq x y z
N MET A 1 46.10 -1.49 13.56
CA MET A 1 44.98 -1.76 14.51
C MET A 1 44.29 -0.42 14.69
N CYS A 2 43.03 -0.17 14.35
CA CYS A 2 41.86 -1.02 14.14
C CYS A 2 41.16 -0.63 12.83
N SER A 3 40.86 -1.62 11.99
CA SER A 3 39.91 -1.48 10.90
C SER A 3 38.51 -1.58 11.51
N PHE A 4 37.77 -0.48 11.55
CA PHE A 4 36.32 -0.55 11.74
C PHE A 4 35.71 -1.05 10.43
N SER A 5 35.67 -2.38 10.29
CA SER A 5 34.80 -3.03 9.32
C SER A 5 33.37 -2.71 9.71
N ALA A 6 32.72 -1.82 8.98
CA ALA A 6 31.27 -1.65 9.02
C ALA A 6 30.63 -2.98 8.59
N MET A 7 30.39 -3.88 9.54
CA MET A 7 29.51 -5.02 9.32
C MET A 7 28.12 -4.45 9.10
N ASN A 8 27.72 -4.44 7.83
CA ASN A 8 26.38 -4.12 7.39
C ASN A 8 25.41 -5.08 8.11
N THR A 9 24.79 -4.63 9.21
CA THR A 9 23.83 -5.44 9.95
C THR A 9 22.60 -5.63 9.07
N MET A 10 22.53 -6.75 8.36
CA MET A 10 21.36 -7.11 7.56
C MET A 10 20.10 -7.04 8.42
N SER A 11 19.05 -6.39 7.92
CA SER A 11 17.75 -6.38 8.60
C SER A 11 17.24 -7.82 8.83
N PRO A 12 16.41 -8.06 9.85
CA PRO A 12 15.91 -9.41 10.15
C PRO A 12 15.28 -10.11 8.95
N ILE A 13 14.52 -9.38 8.13
CA ILE A 13 13.90 -9.93 6.92
C ILE A 13 14.91 -10.28 5.83
N HIS A 14 15.97 -9.48 5.66
CA HIS A 14 17.03 -9.81 4.70
C HIS A 14 17.76 -11.09 5.14
N ALA A 15 18.10 -11.21 6.43
CA ALA A 15 18.72 -12.42 6.97
C ALA A 15 17.81 -13.65 6.83
N ALA A 16 16.50 -13.50 7.05
CA ALA A 16 15.52 -14.57 6.92
C ALA A 16 15.35 -15.05 5.46
N ARG A 17 15.28 -14.13 4.51
CA ARG A 17 15.23 -14.48 3.07
C ARG A 17 16.51 -15.18 2.62
N GLU A 18 17.68 -14.64 3.00
CA GLU A 18 18.96 -15.26 2.65
C GLU A 18 19.10 -16.66 3.23
N TYR A 19 18.61 -16.91 4.45
CA TYR A 19 18.59 -18.26 5.02
C TYR A 19 17.79 -19.24 4.15
N VAL A 20 16.59 -18.84 3.68
CA VAL A 20 15.77 -19.68 2.79
C VAL A 20 16.47 -19.89 1.43
N LEU A 21 17.12 -18.86 0.91
CA LEU A 21 17.85 -18.93 -0.36
C LEU A 21 19.04 -19.89 -0.28
N GLU A 22 19.85 -19.82 0.77
CA GLU A 22 21.00 -20.71 1.00
C GLU A 22 20.57 -22.15 1.31
N ALA A 23 19.56 -22.34 2.14
CA ALA A 23 19.18 -23.69 2.59
C ALA A 23 18.45 -24.50 1.50
N VAL A 24 17.61 -23.84 0.68
CA VAL A 24 16.69 -24.53 -0.24
C VAL A 24 16.93 -24.12 -1.68
N GLN A 25 16.87 -22.83 -2.00
CA GLN A 25 16.77 -22.37 -3.38
C GLN A 25 18.07 -22.59 -4.17
N ARG A 26 19.20 -22.08 -3.66
CA ARG A 26 20.49 -22.16 -4.35
C ARG A 26 20.94 -23.62 -4.54
N PRO A 27 20.88 -24.51 -3.53
CA PRO A 27 21.19 -25.93 -3.70
C PRO A 27 20.29 -26.61 -4.74
N ALA A 28 18.97 -26.39 -4.67
CA ALA A 28 18.04 -26.98 -5.61
C ALA A 28 18.31 -26.56 -7.06
N LEU A 29 18.55 -25.28 -7.31
CA LEU A 29 18.81 -24.77 -8.66
C LEU A 29 20.16 -25.24 -9.22
N ALA A 30 21.18 -25.40 -8.38
CA ALA A 30 22.51 -25.89 -8.76
C ALA A 30 22.58 -27.42 -8.97
N SER A 31 21.60 -28.17 -8.48
CA SER A 31 21.57 -29.64 -8.54
C SER A 31 21.19 -30.21 -9.91
N SER A 32 21.10 -31.55 -10.00
CA SER A 32 20.63 -32.29 -11.17
C SER A 32 19.10 -32.47 -11.25
N LEU A 33 18.31 -31.71 -10.49
CA LEU A 33 16.84 -31.78 -10.53
C LEU A 33 16.28 -31.57 -11.95
N PRO A 34 15.14 -32.20 -12.29
CA PRO A 34 14.42 -31.93 -13.54
C PRO A 34 14.07 -30.44 -13.68
N GLU A 35 14.07 -29.93 -14.93
CA GLU A 35 13.76 -28.51 -15.16
C GLU A 35 12.31 -28.13 -14.78
N SER A 36 11.37 -29.08 -14.81
CA SER A 36 10.01 -28.88 -14.27
C SER A 36 10.05 -28.48 -12.79
N THR A 37 10.87 -29.15 -12.00
CA THR A 37 11.03 -28.89 -10.56
C THR A 37 11.86 -27.64 -10.32
N LYS A 38 12.95 -27.42 -11.06
CA LYS A 38 13.69 -26.16 -11.00
C LYS A 38 12.84 -24.95 -11.39
N ALA A 39 11.89 -25.10 -12.32
CA ALA A 39 10.94 -24.05 -12.66
C ALA A 39 9.99 -23.70 -11.49
N LYS A 40 9.47 -24.71 -10.76
CA LYS A 40 8.68 -24.50 -9.54
C LYS A 40 9.50 -23.77 -8.46
N VAL A 41 10.76 -24.19 -8.26
CA VAL A 41 11.71 -23.55 -7.34
C VAL A 41 11.95 -22.08 -7.74
N ARG A 42 12.32 -21.80 -8.99
CA ARG A 42 12.48 -20.42 -9.50
C ARG A 42 11.23 -19.57 -9.33
N HIS A 43 10.05 -20.13 -9.56
CA HIS A 43 8.79 -19.41 -9.38
C HIS A 43 8.57 -18.98 -7.93
N SER A 44 8.99 -19.79 -6.95
CA SER A 44 8.88 -19.42 -5.53
C SER A 44 9.77 -18.21 -5.14
N ASN A 45 10.89 -17.98 -5.84
CA ASN A 45 11.74 -16.78 -5.63
C ASN A 45 10.99 -15.47 -5.90
N ILE A 46 9.98 -15.49 -6.79
CA ILE A 46 9.13 -14.32 -7.05
C ILE A 46 8.49 -13.86 -5.74
N TRP A 47 8.01 -14.78 -4.91
CA TRP A 47 7.40 -14.46 -3.61
C TRP A 47 8.42 -14.17 -2.54
N LEU A 48 9.51 -14.95 -2.45
CA LEU A 48 10.57 -14.74 -1.45
C LEU A 48 11.09 -13.29 -1.46
N ASN A 49 11.24 -12.71 -2.66
CA ASN A 49 11.70 -11.33 -2.84
C ASN A 49 10.68 -10.25 -2.44
N GLN A 50 9.43 -10.61 -2.15
CA GLN A 50 8.34 -9.66 -1.86
C GLN A 50 8.02 -9.56 -0.35
N PHE A 51 8.38 -10.54 0.48
CA PHE A 51 8.07 -10.53 1.92
C PHE A 51 8.79 -9.42 2.69
N LYS A 52 8.09 -8.43 3.20
CA LYS A 52 8.69 -7.32 3.96
C LYS A 52 8.88 -7.63 5.46
N ARG A 53 8.26 -8.71 5.96
CA ARG A 53 8.28 -9.12 7.37
C ARG A 53 8.56 -10.60 7.52
N VAL A 54 9.25 -10.96 8.60
CA VAL A 54 9.70 -12.34 8.84
C VAL A 54 8.51 -13.27 9.09
N GLY A 55 7.51 -12.83 9.84
CA GLY A 55 6.32 -13.63 10.13
C GLY A 55 5.49 -13.94 8.88
N ASP A 56 5.46 -13.05 7.88
CA ASP A 56 4.76 -13.32 6.62
C ASP A 56 5.52 -14.35 5.77
N LEU A 57 6.86 -14.27 5.73
CA LEU A 57 7.69 -15.31 5.12
C LEU A 57 7.50 -16.65 5.85
N PHE A 58 7.50 -16.66 7.17
CA PHE A 58 7.27 -17.87 7.96
C PHE A 58 5.88 -18.47 7.69
N ALA A 59 4.84 -17.63 7.62
CA ALA A 59 3.49 -18.06 7.26
C ALA A 59 3.42 -18.68 5.85
N TYR A 60 4.22 -18.18 4.90
CA TYR A 60 4.35 -18.78 3.57
C TYR A 60 5.00 -20.16 3.62
N LEU A 61 6.12 -20.31 4.35
CA LEU A 61 6.83 -21.61 4.48
C LEU A 61 5.93 -22.68 5.10
N LYS A 62 5.12 -22.34 6.11
CA LYS A 62 4.20 -23.28 6.77
C LYS A 62 3.05 -23.80 5.89
N ARG A 63 2.87 -23.28 4.67
CA ARG A 63 1.85 -23.78 3.74
C ARG A 63 2.24 -25.09 3.06
N PHE A 64 3.53 -25.38 3.04
CA PHE A 64 4.10 -26.59 2.48
C PHE A 64 4.06 -27.70 3.54
N SER A 65 3.91 -28.96 3.11
CA SER A 65 3.69 -30.09 4.02
C SER A 65 4.20 -31.37 3.37
N ALA A 66 5.10 -32.05 4.09
CA ALA A 66 5.75 -33.27 3.65
C ALA A 66 4.76 -34.42 3.43
N ASP A 67 3.66 -34.44 4.19
CA ASP A 67 2.64 -35.50 4.14
C ASP A 67 1.90 -35.57 2.80
N LYS A 68 1.99 -34.53 1.97
CA LYS A 68 1.31 -34.47 0.66
C LYS A 68 2.01 -35.28 -0.43
N GLN A 69 3.20 -35.85 -0.16
CA GLN A 69 4.01 -36.58 -1.15
C GLN A 69 4.12 -35.83 -2.49
N ASP A 70 4.33 -34.50 -2.43
CA ASP A 70 4.47 -33.70 -3.65
C ASP A 70 5.70 -34.18 -4.44
N GLU A 71 5.56 -34.26 -5.75
CA GLU A 71 6.64 -34.67 -6.67
C GLU A 71 7.92 -33.85 -6.44
N THR A 72 7.78 -32.53 -6.22
CA THR A 72 8.89 -31.61 -5.96
C THR A 72 9.66 -32.02 -4.70
N TYR A 73 8.92 -32.36 -3.63
CA TYR A 73 9.49 -32.78 -2.36
C TYR A 73 10.27 -34.08 -2.51
N LEU A 74 9.67 -35.09 -3.14
CA LEU A 74 10.28 -36.40 -3.33
C LEU A 74 11.56 -36.31 -4.18
N GLU A 75 11.54 -35.56 -5.28
CA GLU A 75 12.70 -35.36 -6.14
C GLU A 75 13.85 -34.65 -5.43
N MET A 76 13.54 -33.63 -4.62
CA MET A 76 14.55 -32.92 -3.84
C MET A 76 15.20 -33.82 -2.77
N HIS A 77 14.39 -34.58 -2.04
CA HIS A 77 14.89 -35.51 -1.04
C HIS A 77 15.70 -36.66 -1.63
N ALA A 78 15.35 -37.14 -2.83
CA ALA A 78 16.12 -38.18 -3.54
C ALA A 78 17.57 -37.76 -3.82
N LEU A 79 17.85 -36.44 -3.85
CA LEU A 79 19.18 -35.86 -4.00
C LEU A 79 19.78 -35.34 -2.69
N GLY A 80 19.13 -35.57 -1.54
CA GLY A 80 19.57 -35.09 -0.24
C GLY A 80 19.46 -33.57 -0.05
N LEU A 81 18.60 -32.90 -0.82
CA LEU A 81 18.38 -31.46 -0.75
C LEU A 81 17.27 -31.14 0.26
N GLN A 82 17.38 -30.01 0.95
CA GLN A 82 16.34 -29.52 1.85
C GLN A 82 15.22 -28.84 1.07
N THR A 83 13.99 -29.00 1.56
CA THR A 83 12.77 -28.37 1.07
C THR A 83 12.31 -27.26 2.01
N PHE A 84 11.21 -26.56 1.67
CA PHE A 84 10.65 -25.55 2.57
C PHE A 84 10.12 -26.18 3.86
N GLU A 85 9.59 -27.39 3.77
CA GLU A 85 9.07 -28.19 4.87
C GLU A 85 10.16 -28.48 5.90
N ASP A 86 11.36 -28.87 5.46
CA ASP A 86 12.47 -29.24 6.33
C ASP A 86 13.02 -28.06 7.13
N ILE A 87 12.93 -26.85 6.57
CA ILE A 87 13.51 -25.66 7.19
C ILE A 87 12.54 -24.94 8.13
N VAL A 88 11.26 -25.34 8.24
CA VAL A 88 10.27 -24.63 9.07
C VAL A 88 10.71 -24.56 10.54
N GLU A 89 11.03 -25.70 11.16
CA GLU A 89 11.44 -25.75 12.57
C GLU A 89 12.80 -25.05 12.80
N PRO A 90 13.87 -25.30 12.01
CA PRO A 90 15.10 -24.53 12.10
C PRO A 90 14.92 -23.01 11.89
N PHE A 91 14.05 -22.61 10.97
CA PHE A 91 13.73 -21.20 10.72
C PHE A 91 13.08 -20.58 11.96
N GLU A 92 12.09 -21.23 12.57
CA GLU A 92 11.42 -20.73 13.77
C GLU A 92 12.39 -20.61 14.95
N LYS A 93 13.27 -21.59 15.15
CA LYS A 93 14.32 -21.50 16.19
C LYS A 93 15.26 -20.33 15.97
N ARG A 94 15.60 -20.02 14.71
CA ARG A 94 16.55 -18.94 14.37
C ARG A 94 15.92 -17.55 14.39
N PHE A 95 14.66 -17.43 13.98
CA PHE A 95 13.98 -16.14 13.79
C PHE A 95 12.76 -15.95 14.69
N GLY A 96 12.67 -16.73 15.78
CA GLY A 96 11.50 -16.81 16.67
C GLY A 96 11.00 -15.47 17.21
N ASP A 97 11.89 -14.50 17.42
CA ASP A 97 11.50 -13.17 17.89
C ASP A 97 10.65 -12.40 16.85
N TRP A 98 10.73 -12.77 15.58
CA TRP A 98 10.05 -12.08 14.47
C TRP A 98 9.00 -12.93 13.75
N VAL A 99 8.81 -14.21 14.11
CA VAL A 99 7.79 -15.05 13.42
C VAL A 99 6.35 -14.57 13.65
N GLY A 100 6.13 -13.77 14.70
CA GLY A 100 4.86 -13.07 14.96
C GLY A 100 4.70 -11.73 14.24
N ASP A 101 5.77 -11.18 13.65
CA ASP A 101 5.72 -9.92 12.90
C ASP A 101 5.13 -10.17 11.50
N ARG A 102 3.82 -9.94 11.40
CA ARG A 102 3.04 -10.08 10.17
C ARG A 102 2.38 -8.77 9.83
N MET A 103 2.15 -8.55 8.53
CA MET A 103 1.38 -7.41 8.05
C MET A 103 -0.04 -7.44 8.64
N ARG A 104 -0.50 -6.28 9.08
CA ARG A 104 -1.79 -6.03 9.72
C ARG A 104 -2.56 -5.00 8.89
N ALA A 105 -3.88 -4.98 9.03
CA ALA A 105 -4.71 -3.97 8.36
C ALA A 105 -4.29 -2.53 8.71
N SER A 106 -3.80 -2.31 9.94
CA SER A 106 -3.31 -1.03 10.43
C SER A 106 -2.00 -0.56 9.79
N ASP A 107 -1.28 -1.43 9.07
CA ASP A 107 -0.08 -1.05 8.33
C ASP A 107 -0.38 -0.36 7.00
N PHE A 108 -1.64 -0.42 6.54
CA PHE A 108 -2.07 0.26 5.34
C PHE A 108 -2.53 1.68 5.65
N VAL A 109 -1.98 2.63 4.90
CA VAL A 109 -2.27 4.06 5.03
C VAL A 109 -3.13 4.49 3.86
N ILE A 110 -4.23 5.19 4.15
CA ILE A 110 -5.13 5.65 3.10
C ILE A 110 -4.37 6.61 2.18
N GLY A 111 -4.43 6.35 0.87
CA GLY A 111 -3.76 7.14 -0.16
C GLY A 111 -2.40 6.60 -0.60
N GLU A 112 -1.79 5.71 0.18
CA GLU A 112 -0.53 5.07 -0.20
C GLU A 112 -0.73 3.98 -1.24
N THR A 113 0.31 3.78 -2.07
CA THR A 113 0.31 2.79 -3.15
C THR A 113 0.99 1.50 -2.71
N TYR A 114 0.33 0.39 -3.00
CA TYR A 114 0.76 -0.97 -2.68
C TYR A 114 0.80 -1.83 -3.94
N SER A 115 1.71 -2.78 -3.97
CA SER A 115 1.79 -3.75 -5.05
C SER A 115 0.71 -4.83 -4.89
N ALA A 116 0.40 -5.55 -5.99
CA ALA A 116 -0.45 -6.73 -5.89
C ALA A 116 0.12 -7.78 -4.92
N HIS A 117 1.46 -7.90 -4.82
CA HIS A 117 2.11 -8.83 -3.89
C HIS A 117 1.89 -8.43 -2.43
N ASP A 118 1.95 -7.14 -2.09
CA ASP A 118 1.68 -6.67 -0.71
C ASP A 118 0.28 -7.10 -0.25
N ILE A 119 -0.72 -6.86 -1.11
CA ILE A 119 -2.13 -7.19 -0.85
C ILE A 119 -2.32 -8.71 -0.71
N LEU A 120 -1.65 -9.48 -1.58
CA LEU A 120 -1.74 -10.94 -1.65
C LEU A 120 -1.03 -11.62 -0.46
N ILE A 121 0.13 -11.11 -0.05
CA ILE A 121 0.85 -11.55 1.16
C ILE A 121 0.00 -11.31 2.40
N PHE A 122 -0.55 -10.09 2.54
CA PHE A 122 -1.46 -9.77 3.64
C PHE A 122 -2.68 -10.70 3.66
N SER A 123 -3.21 -11.03 2.49
CA SER A 123 -4.35 -11.94 2.34
C SER A 123 -4.01 -13.43 2.46
N ALA A 124 -2.74 -13.77 2.73
CA ALA A 124 -2.21 -15.13 2.70
C ALA A 124 -2.57 -15.90 1.41
N ASN A 125 -2.68 -15.19 0.29
CA ASN A 125 -3.02 -15.73 -1.02
C ASN A 125 -1.85 -15.53 -1.97
N TYR A 126 -1.20 -16.61 -2.40
CA TYR A 126 0.06 -16.53 -3.14
C TYR A 126 -0.14 -16.89 -4.62
N ASP A 127 -1.20 -16.34 -5.23
CA ASP A 127 -1.49 -16.45 -6.67
C ASP A 127 -1.86 -15.08 -7.25
N THR A 128 -1.01 -14.56 -8.13
CA THR A 128 -1.22 -13.26 -8.79
C THR A 128 -2.40 -13.27 -9.77
N ARG A 129 -2.85 -14.45 -10.20
CA ARG A 129 -4.03 -14.64 -11.06
C ARG A 129 -5.32 -14.72 -10.25
N ALA A 130 -5.23 -14.75 -8.92
CA ALA A 130 -6.41 -14.76 -8.08
C ALA A 130 -7.23 -13.48 -8.28
N GLY A 131 -8.55 -13.65 -8.22
CA GLY A 131 -9.53 -12.59 -8.48
C GLY A 131 -9.46 -11.41 -7.50
N GLY A 132 -10.49 -10.56 -7.56
CA GLY A 132 -10.48 -9.28 -6.84
C GLY A 132 -10.74 -9.35 -5.33
N MET A 133 -11.15 -10.49 -4.76
CA MET A 133 -11.68 -10.54 -3.39
C MET A 133 -11.07 -11.68 -2.55
N PHE A 134 -10.66 -11.36 -1.32
CA PHE A 134 -10.03 -12.28 -0.38
C PHE A 134 -10.62 -12.12 1.01
N VAL A 135 -11.01 -13.23 1.67
CA VAL A 135 -11.51 -13.20 3.04
C VAL A 135 -10.33 -13.40 4.00
N ILE A 136 -10.18 -12.49 4.95
CA ILE A 136 -9.23 -12.63 6.06
C ILE A 136 -9.93 -13.32 7.20
N GLU A 137 -9.35 -14.42 7.68
CA GLU A 137 -9.95 -15.24 8.75
C GLU A 137 -9.04 -15.29 9.97
N SER A 138 -9.64 -15.27 11.15
CA SER A 138 -8.99 -15.56 12.42
C SER A 138 -9.83 -16.57 13.18
N ALA A 139 -9.20 -17.63 13.69
CA ALA A 139 -9.90 -18.75 14.34
C ALA A 139 -11.07 -19.32 13.52
N GLY A 140 -10.95 -19.35 12.18
CA GLY A 140 -11.98 -19.86 11.27
C GLY A 140 -13.17 -18.91 11.02
N GLN A 141 -13.14 -17.69 11.54
CA GLN A 141 -14.19 -16.68 11.34
C GLN A 141 -13.70 -15.53 10.44
N PRO A 142 -14.53 -15.02 9.51
CA PRO A 142 -14.21 -13.82 8.74
C PRO A 142 -14.02 -12.61 9.65
N THR A 143 -12.90 -11.90 9.45
CA THR A 143 -12.54 -10.68 10.20
C THR A 143 -12.43 -9.46 9.29
N ALA A 144 -12.17 -9.65 8.00
CA ALA A 144 -12.26 -8.62 6.97
C ALA A 144 -12.43 -9.27 5.58
N VAL A 145 -12.83 -8.47 4.59
CA VAL A 145 -12.64 -8.81 3.17
C VAL A 145 -11.73 -7.78 2.53
N VAL A 146 -10.70 -8.24 1.83
CA VAL A 146 -9.84 -7.39 0.99
C VAL A 146 -10.41 -7.38 -0.43
N ILE A 147 -10.54 -6.19 -1.01
CA ILE A 147 -10.93 -6.02 -2.42
C ILE A 147 -9.84 -5.29 -3.20
N LYS A 148 -9.56 -5.79 -4.41
CA LYS A 148 -8.78 -5.14 -5.46
C LYS A 148 -9.75 -4.63 -6.52
N ALA A 149 -9.98 -3.33 -6.55
CA ALA A 149 -10.86 -2.66 -7.51
C ALA A 149 -10.05 -2.02 -8.63
N THR A 150 -10.36 -2.39 -9.87
CA THR A 150 -9.88 -1.67 -11.07
C THR A 150 -11.06 -0.91 -11.63
N LEU A 151 -10.92 0.41 -11.76
CA LEU A 151 -12.04 1.31 -12.09
C LEU A 151 -12.35 1.39 -13.59
N SER A 152 -11.36 1.10 -14.44
CA SER A 152 -11.51 1.16 -15.90
C SER A 152 -10.85 -0.04 -16.59
N GLY A 153 -11.37 -0.41 -17.78
CA GLY A 153 -10.83 -1.51 -18.58
C GLY A 153 -11.24 -2.93 -18.13
N GLY A 154 -12.11 -3.05 -17.13
CA GLY A 154 -12.70 -4.33 -16.70
C GLY A 154 -14.01 -4.66 -17.42
N ARG A 155 -14.40 -5.94 -17.44
CA ARG A 155 -15.72 -6.40 -17.92
C ARG A 155 -16.88 -5.77 -17.14
N TYR A 156 -16.66 -5.57 -15.83
CA TYR A 156 -17.59 -4.89 -14.93
C TYR A 156 -16.86 -3.68 -14.35
N ALA A 157 -17.41 -2.49 -14.60
CA ALA A 157 -16.78 -1.23 -14.22
C ALA A 157 -17.06 -0.94 -12.74
N ASN A 158 -16.08 -1.21 -11.87
CA ASN A 158 -16.14 -0.66 -10.52
C ASN A 158 -16.02 0.86 -10.63
N GLU A 159 -16.76 1.61 -9.83
CA GLU A 159 -16.77 3.07 -9.95
C GLU A 159 -16.93 3.75 -8.59
N TRP A 160 -16.39 4.96 -8.48
CA TRP A 160 -16.69 5.83 -7.37
C TRP A 160 -18.06 6.48 -7.59
N LEU A 161 -19.04 6.10 -6.77
CA LEU A 161 -20.34 6.79 -6.67
C LEU A 161 -20.17 8.16 -6.00
N GLU A 162 -19.26 8.22 -5.02
CA GLU A 162 -18.73 9.45 -4.42
C GLU A 162 -17.23 9.22 -4.21
N ARG A 163 -16.39 9.99 -4.90
CA ARG A 163 -14.92 9.82 -4.89
C ARG A 163 -14.40 9.74 -3.44
N GLY A 164 -13.68 8.65 -3.14
CA GLY A 164 -13.08 8.39 -1.82
C GLY A 164 -14.05 7.92 -0.73
N ARG A 165 -15.38 7.98 -0.97
CA ARG A 165 -16.37 7.78 0.09
C ARG A 165 -17.41 6.70 -0.19
N ARG A 166 -17.84 6.54 -1.43
CA ARG A 166 -18.83 5.53 -1.84
C ARG A 166 -18.35 4.81 -3.10
N LEU A 167 -18.12 3.52 -3.00
CA LEU A 167 -17.58 2.67 -4.05
C LEU A 167 -18.65 1.66 -4.49
N LYS A 168 -18.93 1.62 -5.80
CA LYS A 168 -19.63 0.50 -6.44
C LYS A 168 -18.59 -0.58 -6.73
N TYR A 169 -18.80 -1.76 -6.16
CA TYR A 169 -17.92 -2.91 -6.37
C TYR A 169 -18.71 -4.17 -6.70
N PHE A 170 -18.46 -4.78 -7.85
CA PHE A 170 -19.19 -5.96 -8.29
C PHE A 170 -18.89 -7.18 -7.41
N LEU A 171 -19.92 -8.00 -7.17
CA LEU A 171 -19.77 -9.26 -6.46
C LEU A 171 -18.76 -10.15 -7.19
N LYS A 172 -18.11 -11.04 -6.43
CA LYS A 172 -17.38 -12.14 -7.05
C LYS A 172 -18.34 -12.90 -7.97
N SER A 173 -17.89 -13.18 -9.18
CA SER A 173 -18.65 -13.93 -10.17
C SER A 173 -17.88 -15.13 -10.68
N LYS A 174 -18.60 -16.05 -11.31
CA LYS A 174 -18.03 -17.21 -12.00
C LYS A 174 -18.67 -17.31 -13.38
N THR A 175 -17.84 -17.47 -14.40
CA THR A 175 -18.31 -17.84 -15.74
C THR A 175 -18.66 -19.34 -15.75
N LEU A 176 -19.89 -19.66 -16.13
CA LEU A 176 -20.39 -21.02 -16.27
C LEU A 176 -19.95 -21.62 -17.62
N LYS A 177 -20.13 -22.93 -17.78
CA LYS A 177 -19.70 -23.65 -19.00
C LYS A 177 -20.40 -23.17 -20.28
N ASP A 178 -21.61 -22.63 -20.14
CA ASP A 178 -22.41 -22.06 -21.22
C ASP A 178 -22.03 -20.60 -21.56
N GLY A 179 -21.02 -20.04 -20.88
CA GLY A 179 -20.54 -18.67 -21.07
C GLY A 179 -21.30 -17.61 -20.26
N SER A 180 -22.40 -17.98 -19.58
CA SER A 180 -23.12 -17.06 -18.68
C SER A 180 -22.28 -16.72 -17.44
N VAL A 181 -22.52 -15.55 -16.84
CA VAL A 181 -21.81 -15.11 -15.64
C VAL A 181 -22.78 -15.11 -14.47
N GLN A 182 -22.40 -15.83 -13.41
CA GLN A 182 -23.20 -15.90 -12.19
C GLN A 182 -22.54 -15.10 -11.06
N PHE A 183 -23.29 -14.17 -10.48
CA PHE A 183 -22.91 -13.42 -9.28
C PHE A 183 -23.48 -14.08 -8.02
N GLY A 184 -22.86 -15.19 -7.61
CA GLY A 184 -23.33 -16.00 -6.50
C GLY A 184 -23.11 -15.34 -5.14
N GLU A 185 -24.18 -14.99 -4.43
CA GLU A 185 -24.11 -14.50 -3.04
C GLU A 185 -23.46 -15.51 -2.08
N HIS A 186 -23.59 -16.80 -2.38
CA HIS A 186 -22.99 -17.91 -1.64
C HIS A 186 -21.46 -18.01 -1.77
N PHE A 187 -20.84 -17.30 -2.72
CA PHE A 187 -19.38 -17.31 -2.82
C PHE A 187 -18.77 -16.70 -1.55
N LYS A 188 -17.78 -17.40 -0.97
CA LYS A 188 -17.15 -17.07 0.32
C LYS A 188 -16.99 -15.56 0.61
N PRO A 189 -16.38 -14.73 -0.26
CA PRO A 189 -16.26 -13.29 0.01
C PRO A 189 -17.58 -12.52 -0.05
N ASN A 190 -18.50 -12.88 -0.97
CA ASN A 190 -19.81 -12.23 -1.05
C ASN A 190 -20.64 -12.56 0.20
N ALA A 191 -20.67 -13.83 0.59
CA ALA A 191 -21.37 -14.30 1.78
C ALA A 191 -20.82 -13.66 3.06
N ALA A 192 -19.49 -13.50 3.16
CA ALA A 192 -18.87 -12.85 4.30
C ALA A 192 -19.35 -11.38 4.43
N ILE A 193 -19.35 -10.62 3.33
CA ILE A 193 -19.80 -9.21 3.32
C ILE A 193 -21.31 -9.09 3.62
N LEU A 194 -22.13 -10.04 3.15
CA LEU A 194 -23.58 -10.02 3.33
C LEU A 194 -24.01 -10.44 4.74
N ASN A 195 -23.36 -11.46 5.29
CA ASN A 195 -23.88 -12.18 6.46
C ASN A 195 -23.14 -11.88 7.76
N VAL A 196 -21.95 -11.27 7.70
CA VAL A 196 -21.20 -10.90 8.91
C VAL A 196 -21.42 -9.40 9.20
N PRO A 197 -22.14 -9.05 10.28
CA PRO A 197 -22.44 -7.67 10.60
C PRO A 197 -21.16 -6.84 10.78
N SER A 198 -21.13 -5.65 10.17
CA SER A 198 -20.02 -4.69 10.28
C SER A 198 -18.65 -5.23 9.83
N LEU A 199 -18.62 -6.28 8.99
CA LEU A 199 -17.37 -6.81 8.46
C LEU A 199 -16.66 -5.74 7.59
N PRO A 200 -15.44 -5.32 7.93
CA PRO A 200 -14.74 -4.30 7.17
C PRO A 200 -14.29 -4.83 5.81
N VAL A 201 -14.54 -4.04 4.78
CA VAL A 201 -14.07 -4.26 3.41
C VAL A 201 -12.87 -3.34 3.15
N LEU A 202 -11.67 -3.89 3.16
CA LEU A 202 -10.41 -3.17 2.94
C LEU A 202 -10.21 -2.97 1.43
N ALA A 203 -10.39 -1.73 0.97
CA ALA A 203 -10.45 -1.42 -0.46
C ALA A 203 -9.10 -0.92 -1.00
N PHE A 204 -8.58 -1.63 -1.98
CA PHE A 204 -7.40 -1.26 -2.76
C PHE A 204 -7.84 -0.94 -4.19
N VAL A 205 -7.66 0.29 -4.62
CA VAL A 205 -8.26 0.82 -5.84
C VAL A 205 -7.18 1.32 -6.80
N ARG A 206 -7.37 1.06 -8.09
CA ARG A 206 -6.50 1.56 -9.17
C ARG A 206 -7.32 1.98 -10.38
N GLN A 207 -6.78 2.86 -11.22
CA GLN A 207 -7.49 3.32 -12.42
C GLN A 207 -7.53 2.22 -13.48
N THR A 208 -6.37 1.72 -13.89
CA THR A 208 -6.20 0.70 -14.95
C THR A 208 -5.44 -0.51 -14.45
N SER A 209 -5.29 -1.55 -15.29
CA SER A 209 -4.51 -2.74 -14.93
C SER A 209 -3.01 -2.49 -14.73
N ASN A 210 -2.51 -1.36 -15.24
CA ASN A 210 -1.09 -1.02 -15.25
C ASN A 210 -0.68 -0.19 -14.03
N ASP A 211 -1.66 0.34 -13.30
CA ASP A 211 -1.42 1.18 -12.12
C ASP A 211 -1.21 0.34 -10.86
N GLY A 212 -0.47 0.91 -9.91
CA GLY A 212 -0.40 0.41 -8.54
C GLY A 212 -1.74 0.57 -7.81
N PHE A 213 -1.93 -0.19 -6.74
CA PHE A 213 -3.16 -0.14 -5.95
C PHE A 213 -3.04 0.88 -4.83
N VAL A 214 -3.90 1.90 -4.82
CA VAL A 214 -4.02 2.85 -3.72
C VAL A 214 -4.94 2.26 -2.66
N TYR A 215 -4.50 2.20 -1.40
CA TYR A 215 -5.41 1.84 -0.31
C TYR A 215 -6.40 2.97 -0.06
N ALA A 216 -7.69 2.73 -0.25
CA ALA A 216 -8.75 3.72 -0.12
C ALA A 216 -9.44 3.70 1.25
N GLY A 217 -9.06 2.76 2.13
CA GLY A 217 -9.61 2.62 3.48
C GLY A 217 -10.49 1.39 3.68
N ALA A 218 -11.10 1.33 4.86
CA ALA A 218 -12.07 0.31 5.24
C ALA A 218 -13.49 0.79 4.93
N PHE A 219 -14.29 -0.06 4.31
CA PHE A 219 -15.66 0.25 3.90
C PHE A 219 -16.64 -0.73 4.56
N ALA A 220 -17.87 -0.28 4.77
CA ALA A 220 -18.99 -1.12 5.15
C ALA A 220 -19.93 -1.29 3.96
N ASN A 221 -20.52 -2.47 3.83
CA ASN A 221 -21.60 -2.69 2.89
C ASN A 221 -22.86 -1.96 3.35
N GLN A 222 -23.33 -0.99 2.55
CA GLN A 222 -24.59 -0.30 2.79
C GLN A 222 -25.76 -1.05 2.17
N GLN A 223 -25.61 -1.50 0.93
CA GLN A 223 -26.66 -2.17 0.17
C GLN A 223 -26.06 -3.01 -0.97
N MET A 224 -26.73 -4.11 -1.31
CA MET A 224 -26.48 -4.84 -2.54
C MET A 224 -27.55 -4.49 -3.58
N HIS A 225 -27.11 -4.28 -4.82
CA HIS A 225 -27.93 -3.91 -5.95
C HIS A 225 -27.84 -4.97 -7.04
N GLU A 226 -28.90 -5.13 -7.82
CA GLU A 226 -28.99 -6.05 -8.96
C GLU A 226 -29.35 -5.26 -10.22
N GLU A 227 -28.59 -5.47 -11.28
CA GLU A 227 -28.81 -4.89 -12.61
C GLU A 227 -29.74 -5.79 -13.45
N ALA A 228 -30.32 -5.24 -14.53
CA ALA A 228 -31.29 -5.97 -15.36
C ALA A 228 -30.72 -7.22 -16.04
N ASP A 229 -29.40 -7.29 -16.20
CA ASP A 229 -28.68 -8.46 -16.75
C ASP A 229 -28.31 -9.50 -15.67
N GLY A 230 -28.76 -9.30 -14.43
CA GLY A 230 -28.46 -10.14 -13.27
C GLY A 230 -27.10 -9.85 -12.62
N ALA A 231 -26.36 -8.83 -13.07
CA ALA A 231 -25.13 -8.42 -12.40
C ALA A 231 -25.42 -7.82 -11.03
N LYS A 232 -24.68 -8.27 -10.01
CA LYS A 232 -24.84 -7.81 -8.63
C LYS A 232 -23.63 -7.04 -8.15
N TRP A 233 -23.85 -5.97 -7.39
CA TRP A 233 -22.77 -5.16 -6.85
C TRP A 233 -23.09 -4.63 -5.45
N PHE A 234 -22.03 -4.40 -4.67
CA PHE A 234 -22.07 -3.79 -3.37
C PHE A 234 -21.91 -2.27 -3.48
N GLU A 235 -22.80 -1.55 -2.79
CA GLU A 235 -22.59 -0.16 -2.43
C GLU A 235 -21.80 -0.12 -1.11
N LEU A 236 -20.51 0.20 -1.23
CA LEU A 236 -19.58 0.25 -0.11
C LEU A 236 -19.38 1.69 0.34
N VAL A 237 -19.51 1.96 1.64
CA VAL A 237 -19.34 3.30 2.23
C VAL A 237 -18.16 3.31 3.18
N LEU A 238 -17.28 4.31 3.03
CA LEU A 238 -16.10 4.47 3.87
C LEU A 238 -16.51 4.53 5.35
N THR A 239 -15.94 3.65 6.17
CA THR A 239 -16.10 3.74 7.62
C THR A 239 -15.09 4.75 8.16
N THR A 240 -15.55 5.66 9.02
CA THR A 240 -14.68 6.60 9.70
C THR A 240 -14.45 6.09 11.12
N SER A 241 -13.21 5.71 11.46
CA SER A 241 -12.77 5.62 12.86
C SER A 241 -11.85 6.79 13.18
N ASP A 242 -11.73 7.14 14.46
CA ASP A 242 -10.82 8.22 14.93
C ASP A 242 -9.33 7.83 14.76
N GLU A 243 -9.05 6.56 14.47
CA GLU A 243 -7.70 6.00 14.31
C GLU A 243 -7.24 5.89 12.85
N VAL A 244 -8.02 6.38 11.88
CA VAL A 244 -7.63 6.32 10.46
C VAL A 244 -6.36 7.12 10.22
N ILE A 245 -5.35 6.44 9.67
CA ILE A 245 -4.10 7.05 9.19
C ILE A 245 -4.19 7.23 7.67
N ALA A 246 -3.96 8.44 7.20
CA ALA A 246 -3.97 8.79 5.78
C ALA A 246 -2.70 9.57 5.38
N ASP A 247 -2.28 9.43 4.13
CA ASP A 247 -1.26 10.29 3.55
C ASP A 247 -1.81 11.72 3.42
N ALA A 248 -1.03 12.70 3.89
CA ALA A 248 -1.42 14.10 3.88
C ALA A 248 -1.64 14.64 2.45
N GLY A 249 -0.82 14.18 1.49
CA GLY A 249 -0.95 14.56 0.08
C GLY A 249 -2.25 14.07 -0.54
N TYR A 250 -2.59 12.80 -0.30
CA TYR A 250 -3.84 12.19 -0.74
C TYR A 250 -5.07 12.95 -0.24
N LEU A 251 -5.13 13.27 1.06
CA LEU A 251 -6.26 14.01 1.64
C LEU A 251 -6.42 15.40 1.00
N GLN A 252 -5.31 16.08 0.74
CA GLN A 252 -5.33 17.38 0.08
C GLN A 252 -5.89 17.26 -1.35
N GLN A 253 -5.46 16.24 -2.10
CA GLN A 253 -5.95 15.99 -3.45
C GLN A 253 -7.43 15.60 -3.47
N GLU A 254 -7.87 14.78 -2.51
CA GLU A 254 -9.27 14.40 -2.35
C GLU A 254 -10.15 15.62 -2.07
N LEU A 255 -9.72 16.47 -1.12
CA LEU A 255 -10.42 17.71 -0.80
C LEU A 255 -10.53 18.63 -2.02
N GLN A 256 -9.44 18.81 -2.79
CA GLN A 256 -9.47 19.61 -4.01
C GLN A 256 -10.50 19.07 -5.02
N GLY A 257 -10.58 17.75 -5.21
CA GLY A 257 -11.58 17.13 -6.06
C GLY A 257 -13.01 17.38 -5.58
N LEU A 258 -13.25 17.27 -4.27
CA LEU A 258 -14.56 17.55 -3.66
C LEU A 258 -14.93 19.04 -3.77
N VAL A 259 -13.97 19.95 -3.64
CA VAL A 259 -14.15 21.39 -3.84
C VAL A 259 -14.52 21.68 -5.29
N ALA A 260 -13.82 21.10 -6.25
CA ALA A 260 -14.14 21.26 -7.68
C ALA A 260 -15.59 20.84 -7.98
N GLN A 261 -16.02 19.69 -7.45
CA GLN A 261 -17.41 19.24 -7.56
C GLN A 261 -18.40 20.14 -6.82
N ALA A 262 -18.04 20.70 -5.67
CA ALA A 262 -18.89 21.64 -4.94
C ALA A 262 -19.05 22.97 -5.70
N SER A 263 -18.02 23.38 -6.43
CA SER A 263 -18.01 24.62 -7.22
C SER A 263 -18.94 24.59 -8.42
N THR A 264 -19.25 23.42 -8.99
CA THR A 264 -20.24 23.28 -10.09
C THR A 264 -21.69 23.48 -9.63
N ARG A 265 -21.96 23.44 -8.32
CA ARG A 265 -23.31 23.62 -7.75
C ARG A 265 -23.68 25.10 -7.67
N SER A 266 -24.98 25.39 -7.60
CA SER A 266 -25.44 26.75 -7.29
C SER A 266 -25.13 27.11 -5.84
N ARG A 267 -25.06 28.42 -5.55
CA ARG A 267 -24.90 28.92 -4.17
C ARG A 267 -25.99 28.36 -3.24
N GLN A 268 -27.25 28.33 -3.71
CA GLN A 268 -28.38 27.82 -2.94
C GLN A 268 -28.19 26.34 -2.58
N GLN A 269 -27.82 25.50 -3.55
CA GLN A 269 -27.57 24.07 -3.31
C GLN A 269 -26.44 23.83 -2.29
N ARG A 270 -25.38 24.66 -2.32
CA ARG A 270 -24.32 24.58 -1.31
C ARG A 270 -24.84 24.95 0.08
N LEU A 271 -25.64 26.01 0.22
CA LEU A 271 -26.19 26.45 1.51
C LEU A 271 -27.12 25.41 2.12
N GLU A 272 -27.98 24.77 1.33
CA GLU A 272 -28.86 23.70 1.79
C GLU A 272 -28.08 22.49 2.34
N ARG A 273 -26.96 22.12 1.69
CA ARG A 273 -26.06 21.07 2.18
C ARG A 273 -25.34 21.48 3.47
N LEU A 274 -24.88 22.72 3.55
CA LEU A 274 -24.21 23.27 4.75
C LEU A 274 -25.15 23.35 5.97
N ALA A 275 -26.46 23.54 5.74
CA ALA A 275 -27.47 23.52 6.80
C ALA A 275 -27.62 22.13 7.45
N LYS A 276 -27.45 21.05 6.66
CA LYS A 276 -27.55 19.66 7.11
C LYS A 276 -26.21 19.07 7.58
N ALA A 277 -25.09 19.71 7.26
CA ALA A 277 -23.76 19.20 7.57
C ALA A 277 -23.37 19.38 9.05
N PRO A 278 -22.64 18.42 9.66
CA PRO A 278 -22.03 18.61 10.97
C PRO A 278 -21.13 19.85 11.00
N LYS A 279 -21.22 20.65 12.08
CA LYS A 279 -20.42 21.88 12.22
C LYS A 279 -18.98 21.63 12.64
N LYS A 280 -18.71 20.51 13.29
CA LYS A 280 -17.36 20.08 13.68
C LYS A 280 -16.88 19.03 12.67
N PRO A 281 -15.74 19.25 11.99
CA PRO A 281 -15.17 18.23 11.13
C PRO A 281 -14.66 17.06 11.98
N LYS A 282 -14.60 15.86 11.37
CA LYS A 282 -13.92 14.72 11.96
C LYS A 282 -12.40 14.94 11.87
N THR A 283 -11.67 14.53 12.88
CA THR A 283 -10.21 14.53 12.89
C THR A 283 -9.69 13.17 12.47
N ILE A 284 -8.62 13.16 11.68
CA ILE A 284 -7.91 11.95 11.25
C ILE A 284 -6.42 12.16 11.47
N ARG A 285 -5.68 11.06 11.65
CA ARG A 285 -4.22 11.13 11.77
C ARG A 285 -3.63 11.12 10.37
N THR A 286 -2.66 11.99 10.13
CA THR A 286 -1.93 11.99 8.87
C THR A 286 -0.50 11.55 9.07
N ILE A 287 0.05 10.89 8.05
CA ILE A 287 1.50 10.76 7.90
C ILE A 287 1.95 11.67 6.76
N SER A 288 3.20 12.10 6.84
CA SER A 288 3.86 12.90 5.82
C SER A 288 5.32 12.52 5.75
N THR A 289 5.84 12.35 4.55
CA THR A 289 7.27 12.11 4.32
C THR A 289 8.04 13.41 4.45
N ALA A 290 9.14 13.40 5.20
CA ALA A 290 10.04 14.54 5.35
C ALA A 290 11.48 14.12 5.06
N TYR A 291 12.25 15.01 4.44
CA TYR A 291 13.68 14.81 4.24
C TYR A 291 14.45 15.41 5.41
N VAL A 292 15.38 14.65 5.98
CA VAL A 292 16.37 15.18 6.91
C VAL A 292 17.37 15.99 6.10
N ARG A 293 17.20 17.31 6.07
CA ARG A 293 18.08 18.23 5.32
C ARG A 293 19.35 18.51 6.09
N ASN A 294 20.44 18.73 5.37
CA ASN A 294 21.70 19.22 5.91
C ASN A 294 21.51 20.66 6.44
N PRO A 295 21.67 20.89 7.76
CA PRO A 295 21.48 22.21 8.35
C PRO A 295 22.46 23.26 7.80
N ASP A 296 23.67 22.85 7.41
CA ASP A 296 24.69 23.78 6.88
C ASP A 296 24.31 24.32 5.50
N VAL A 297 23.68 23.48 4.66
CA VAL A 297 23.13 23.93 3.37
C VAL A 297 22.06 24.98 3.61
N VAL A 298 21.13 24.73 4.54
CA VAL A 298 20.06 25.67 4.87
C VAL A 298 20.63 26.99 5.38
N ALA A 299 21.57 26.94 6.33
CA ALA A 299 22.20 28.12 6.91
C ALA A 299 22.96 28.94 5.86
N GLU A 300 23.77 28.30 5.02
CA GLU A 300 24.55 28.95 3.97
C GLU A 300 23.65 29.60 2.92
N VAL A 301 22.58 28.92 2.50
CA VAL A 301 21.61 29.48 1.54
C VAL A 301 20.95 30.75 2.09
N LEU A 302 20.54 30.72 3.36
CA LEU A 302 19.94 31.89 4.01
C LEU A 302 20.95 33.02 4.21
N PHE A 303 22.18 32.70 4.60
CA PHE A 303 23.25 33.68 4.79
C PHE A 303 23.57 34.42 3.48
N ARG A 304 23.80 33.69 2.38
CA ARG A 304 24.10 34.28 1.07
C ARG A 304 22.99 35.20 0.54
N SER A 305 21.76 34.97 0.97
CA SER A 305 20.60 35.72 0.49
C SER A 305 20.57 37.16 0.97
N GLU A 306 21.29 37.47 2.06
CA GLU A 306 21.30 38.80 2.71
C GLU A 306 19.89 39.34 2.99
N GLY A 307 18.95 38.43 3.30
CA GLY A 307 17.56 38.76 3.58
C GLY A 307 16.73 39.14 2.35
N CYS A 308 17.23 38.91 1.15
CA CYS A 308 16.53 39.14 -0.12
C CYS A 308 16.16 37.82 -0.80
N CYS A 309 14.93 37.74 -1.32
CA CYS A 309 14.47 36.59 -2.08
C CYS A 309 15.29 36.40 -3.37
N GLU A 310 15.88 35.23 -3.56
CA GLU A 310 16.70 34.94 -4.74
C GLU A 310 15.89 34.81 -6.03
N GLY A 311 14.57 34.58 -5.93
CA GLY A 311 13.65 34.54 -7.06
C GLY A 311 13.26 35.93 -7.58
N CYS A 312 12.61 36.75 -6.73
CA CYS A 312 12.10 38.06 -7.15
C CYS A 312 12.99 39.25 -6.78
N LYS A 313 14.13 39.02 -6.10
CA LYS A 313 15.12 40.02 -5.68
C LYS A 313 14.58 41.10 -4.75
N LYS A 314 13.41 40.88 -4.13
CA LYS A 314 12.82 41.76 -3.12
C LYS A 314 13.24 41.33 -1.71
N PRO A 315 13.33 42.26 -0.74
CA PRO A 315 13.51 41.92 0.67
C PRO A 315 12.46 40.92 1.16
N ALA A 316 12.81 40.12 2.17
CA ALA A 316 11.87 39.22 2.82
C ALA A 316 10.62 39.99 3.29
N PRO A 317 9.41 39.44 3.10
CA PRO A 317 8.18 40.17 3.35
C PRO A 317 7.87 40.39 4.84
N PHE A 318 8.54 39.64 5.72
CA PHE A 318 8.43 39.79 7.16
C PHE A 318 9.65 39.20 7.87
N VAL A 319 9.75 39.48 9.16
CA VAL A 319 10.80 39.01 10.06
C VAL A 319 10.27 37.84 10.89
N SER A 320 11.08 36.80 11.05
CA SER A 320 10.81 35.66 11.92
C SER A 320 10.68 36.12 13.37
N LYS A 321 9.52 35.87 14.00
CA LYS A 321 9.35 36.17 15.44
C LYS A 321 10.24 35.32 16.35
N ALA A 322 10.62 34.12 15.88
CA ALA A 322 11.41 33.18 16.66
C ALA A 322 12.90 33.53 16.65
N THR A 323 13.42 34.00 15.52
CA THR A 323 14.87 34.24 15.34
C THR A 323 15.23 35.72 15.21
N GLY A 324 14.30 36.58 14.81
CA GLY A 324 14.56 38.00 14.53
C GLY A 324 15.09 38.28 13.12
N ASP A 325 15.23 37.26 12.29
CA ASP A 325 15.84 37.37 10.95
C ASP A 325 14.79 37.54 9.83
N PRO A 326 15.17 38.09 8.65
CA PRO A 326 14.35 38.07 7.45
C PRO A 326 13.81 36.67 7.13
N TYR A 327 12.50 36.51 6.98
CA TYR A 327 11.89 35.19 6.74
C TYR A 327 11.95 34.80 5.25
N LEU A 328 12.80 33.82 4.95
CA LEU A 328 12.90 33.15 3.65
C LEU A 328 12.87 31.63 3.85
N GLU A 329 12.36 30.91 2.86
CA GLU A 329 12.26 29.46 2.83
C GLU A 329 13.27 28.89 1.83
N VAL A 330 14.13 27.97 2.29
CA VAL A 330 15.08 27.27 1.42
C VAL A 330 14.35 26.24 0.57
N HIS A 331 14.41 26.41 -0.74
CA HIS A 331 13.79 25.58 -1.76
C HIS A 331 14.86 24.96 -2.66
N HIS A 332 14.84 23.64 -2.83
CA HIS A 332 15.73 23.00 -3.78
C HIS A 332 15.25 23.21 -5.22
N ILE A 333 16.15 23.64 -6.11
CA ILE A 333 15.86 23.94 -7.53
C ILE A 333 15.37 22.66 -8.22
N THR A 334 16.12 21.58 -8.08
CA THR A 334 15.65 20.22 -8.33
C THR A 334 15.15 19.66 -7.01
N PRO A 335 13.83 19.39 -6.86
CA PRO A 335 13.28 18.92 -5.58
C PRO A 335 13.92 17.62 -5.11
N LEU A 336 14.16 17.48 -3.81
CA LEU A 336 14.68 16.24 -3.20
C LEU A 336 13.79 15.03 -3.50
N ALA A 337 12.46 15.24 -3.58
CA ALA A 337 11.49 14.21 -3.96
C ALA A 337 11.65 13.69 -5.40
N GLN A 338 12.37 14.42 -6.25
CA GLN A 338 12.70 14.03 -7.62
C GLN A 338 14.15 13.59 -7.77
N GLY A 339 14.85 13.33 -6.65
CA GLY A 339 16.25 12.91 -6.63
C GLY A 339 17.25 14.06 -6.72
N GLY A 340 16.84 15.29 -6.44
CA GLY A 340 17.78 16.42 -6.34
C GLY A 340 18.73 16.28 -5.15
N ASP A 341 19.96 16.80 -5.31
CA ASP A 341 20.98 16.77 -4.26
C ASP A 341 20.71 17.83 -3.19
N ASP A 342 21.00 17.49 -1.93
CA ASP A 342 20.93 18.44 -0.82
C ASP A 342 22.21 19.26 -0.72
N THR A 343 22.36 20.22 -1.62
CA THR A 343 23.55 21.07 -1.77
C THR A 343 23.19 22.55 -1.90
N VAL A 344 24.16 23.40 -1.59
CA VAL A 344 24.07 24.86 -1.70
C VAL A 344 23.75 25.29 -3.15
N ASP A 345 24.34 24.64 -4.15
CA ASP A 345 24.12 24.97 -5.57
C ASP A 345 22.72 24.60 -6.07
N ASN A 346 22.13 23.54 -5.50
CA ASN A 346 20.78 23.10 -5.81
C ASN A 346 19.70 23.78 -4.94
N ALA A 347 19.99 24.90 -4.27
CA ALA A 347 19.05 25.51 -3.33
C ALA A 347 18.98 27.05 -3.42
N TRP A 348 17.77 27.58 -3.24
CA TRP A 348 17.47 29.00 -3.21
C TRP A 348 16.76 29.43 -1.93
N ALA A 349 17.03 30.63 -1.44
CA ALA A 349 16.24 31.32 -0.44
C ALA A 349 15.09 32.09 -1.09
N LEU A 350 13.85 31.64 -0.90
CA LEU A 350 12.66 32.23 -1.53
C LEU A 350 11.72 32.86 -0.51
N CYS A 351 11.06 33.97 -0.88
CA CYS A 351 9.93 34.47 -0.10
C CYS A 351 8.72 33.52 -0.26
N PRO A 352 7.75 33.51 0.67
CA PRO A 352 6.61 32.59 0.64
C PRO A 352 5.80 32.62 -0.66
N ASN A 353 5.73 33.78 -1.33
CA ASN A 353 5.03 33.91 -2.61
C ASN A 353 5.78 33.20 -3.74
N CYS A 354 7.08 33.49 -3.90
CA CYS A 354 7.91 32.82 -4.91
C CYS A 354 8.06 31.32 -4.61
N HIS A 355 8.14 30.95 -3.33
CA HIS A 355 8.18 29.55 -2.90
C HIS A 355 6.91 28.81 -3.35
N ARG A 356 5.72 29.39 -3.10
CA ARG A 356 4.45 28.81 -3.56
C ARG A 356 4.32 28.78 -5.07
N GLU A 357 4.72 29.83 -5.77
CA GLU A 357 4.74 29.88 -7.25
C GLU A 357 5.58 28.73 -7.83
N LYS A 358 6.74 28.41 -7.24
CA LYS A 358 7.56 27.27 -7.66
C LYS A 358 6.89 25.91 -7.44
N HIS A 359 6.07 25.78 -6.39
CA HIS A 359 5.33 24.55 -6.13
C HIS A 359 4.05 24.40 -6.96
N PHE A 360 3.36 25.50 -7.30
CA PHE A 360 1.98 25.45 -7.79
C PHE A 360 1.70 26.20 -9.10
N GLY A 361 2.62 27.06 -9.57
CA GLY A 361 2.37 27.97 -10.69
C GLY A 361 1.61 29.21 -10.25
#